data_AF-A0A378WGX8-F1
#
_entry.id   AF-A0A378WGX8-F1
#
_cell.length_a   1.000
_cell.length_b   1.000
_cell.length_c   1.000
_cell.angle_alpha   90.00
_cell.angle_beta   90.00
_cell.angle_gamma   90.00
#
_symmetry.space_group_name_H-M   'P 1'
#
loop_
_entity.id
_entity.type
_entity.pdbx_description
1 polymer ?
#
loop_
_entity_poly.entity_id
_entity_poly.type
_entity_poly.pdbx_seq_one_letter_code
_entity_poly.pdbx_strand_id
1 'polypeptide(L)'
;MTDKDGRLLWFGDYYGWGKLKSETNITEAHQPFRLQNQYFDRETGLHYNFFRYYEPECGRFVNQDPIGLFGGINLYRFAPSKL
;
A
#
# COMPACT_ATOMS: atom_id res chain seq x y z
N MET A 1 -5.61 12.88 6.53
CA MET A 1 -5.77 13.95 5.52
C MET A 1 -6.60 15.06 6.13
N THR A 2 -6.14 16.30 5.98
CA THR A 2 -6.82 17.47 6.53
C THR A 2 -7.08 18.49 5.42
N ASP A 3 -8.06 19.38 5.65
CA ASP A 3 -8.22 20.57 4.81
C ASP A 3 -7.13 21.63 5.12
N LYS A 4 -7.21 22.78 4.44
CA LYS A 4 -6.30 23.92 4.63
C LYS A 4 -6.36 24.55 6.04
N ASP A 5 -7.44 24.31 6.78
CA ASP A 5 -7.66 24.85 8.12
C ASP A 5 -7.35 23.79 9.21
N GLY A 6 -6.84 22.61 8.82
CA GLY A 6 -6.46 21.53 9.72
C GLY A 6 -7.61 20.61 10.16
N ARG A 7 -8.81 20.74 9.59
CA ARG A 7 -9.93 19.85 9.94
C ARG A 7 -9.73 18.47 9.32
N LEU A 8 -10.06 17.43 10.08
CA LEU A 8 -9.95 16.05 9.60
C LEU A 8 -10.94 15.81 8.44
N LEU A 9 -10.42 15.28 7.33
CA LEU A 9 -11.23 14.85 6.18
C LEU A 9 -11.28 13.33 6.07
N TRP A 10 -10.12 12.69 6.30
CA TRP A 10 -9.96 11.24 6.21
C TRP A 10 -8.84 10.76 7.14
N PHE A 11 -9.05 9.61 7.78
CA PHE A 11 -8.06 8.91 8.59
C PHE A 11 -8.15 7.40 8.31
N GLY A 12 -7.02 6.70 8.37
CA GLY A 12 -6.99 5.24 8.16
C GLY A 12 -6.02 4.56 9.13
N ASP A 13 -6.48 3.44 9.68
CA ASP A 13 -5.68 2.52 10.48
C ASP A 13 -5.22 1.36 9.61
N TYR A 14 -3.98 0.90 9.82
CA TYR A 14 -3.38 -0.14 8.98
C TYR A 14 -2.86 -1.31 9.81
N TYR A 15 -2.96 -2.52 9.25
CA TYR A 15 -2.20 -3.67 9.73
C TYR A 15 -0.71 -3.52 9.36
N GLY A 16 0.15 -4.37 9.95
CA GLY A 16 1.61 -4.28 9.78
C GLY A 16 2.09 -4.36 8.32
N TRP A 17 1.36 -5.06 7.46
CA TRP A 17 1.65 -5.16 6.03
C TRP A 17 0.92 -4.12 5.16
N GLY A 18 0.29 -3.12 5.76
CA GLY A 18 -0.33 -2.01 5.04
C GLY A 18 -1.76 -2.27 4.55
N LYS A 19 -2.41 -3.38 4.93
CA LYS A 19 -3.85 -3.55 4.71
C LYS A 19 -4.60 -2.51 5.55
N LEU A 20 -5.52 -1.79 4.92
CA LEU A 20 -6.41 -0.87 5.63
C LEU A 20 -7.32 -1.69 6.56
N LYS A 21 -7.19 -1.45 7.87
CA LYS A 21 -7.97 -2.09 8.92
C LYS A 21 -9.32 -1.41 9.11
N SER A 22 -9.29 -0.09 9.17
CA SER A 22 -10.46 0.77 9.33
C SER A 22 -10.15 2.13 8.73
N GLU A 23 -11.20 2.84 8.32
CA GLU A 23 -11.09 4.24 7.92
C GLU A 23 -12.23 5.08 8.52
N THR A 24 -11.93 6.36 8.74
CA THR A 24 -12.90 7.42 8.99
C THR A 24 -12.87 8.34 7.78
N ASN A 25 -13.99 8.47 7.07
CA ASN A 25 -14.11 9.36 5.91
C ASN A 25 -15.25 10.35 6.12
N ILE A 26 -14.92 11.59 6.52
CA ILE A 26 -15.91 12.60 6.92
C ILE A 26 -16.57 13.26 5.70
N THR A 27 -15.87 13.30 4.57
CA THR A 27 -16.27 14.10 3.39
C THR A 27 -16.35 13.28 2.12
N GLU A 28 -16.41 11.95 2.23
CA GLU A 28 -16.29 11.02 1.09
C GLU A 28 -15.04 11.30 0.23
N ALA A 29 -13.97 11.75 0.87
CA ALA A 29 -12.72 12.07 0.19
C ALA A 29 -12.15 10.83 -0.50
N HIS A 30 -11.75 10.98 -1.76
CA HIS A 30 -11.02 9.94 -2.47
C HIS A 30 -9.56 9.92 -2.00
N GLN A 31 -9.22 8.97 -1.12
CA GLN A 31 -7.86 8.76 -0.62
C GLN A 31 -7.29 7.41 -1.11
N PRO A 32 -6.62 7.36 -2.27
CA PRO A 32 -6.05 6.13 -2.80
C PRO A 32 -4.64 5.83 -2.27
N PHE A 33 -3.97 6.78 -1.62
CA PHE A 33 -2.61 6.55 -1.14
C PHE A 33 -2.61 5.57 0.06
N ARG A 34 -1.59 4.72 0.07
CA ARG A 34 -1.33 3.71 1.11
C ARG A 34 0.12 3.89 1.62
N LEU A 35 0.63 2.93 2.39
CA LEU A 35 1.99 3.00 2.91
C LEU A 35 3.04 3.02 1.79
N GLN A 36 4.18 3.69 2.01
CA GLN A 36 5.36 3.67 1.12
C GLN A 36 5.07 3.79 -0.39
N ASN A 37 4.52 4.94 -0.83
CA ASN A 37 4.27 5.24 -2.25
C ASN A 37 3.37 4.21 -2.96
N GLN A 38 2.46 3.58 -2.22
CA GLN A 38 1.48 2.66 -2.78
C GLN A 38 0.20 3.41 -3.17
N TYR A 39 -0.37 3.04 -4.31
CA TYR A 39 -1.68 3.49 -4.76
C TYR A 39 -2.66 2.32 -4.71
N PHE A 40 -3.79 2.49 -4.04
CA PHE A 40 -4.83 1.47 -3.96
C PHE A 40 -5.62 1.40 -5.26
N ASP A 41 -5.56 0.26 -5.91
CA ASP A 41 -6.43 -0.08 -7.02
C ASP A 41 -7.69 -0.75 -6.46
N ARG A 42 -8.82 -0.06 -6.59
CA ARG A 42 -10.11 -0.53 -6.07
C ARG A 42 -10.65 -1.73 -6.83
N GLU A 43 -10.31 -1.88 -8.12
CA GLU A 43 -10.84 -2.98 -8.94
C GLU A 43 -10.23 -4.31 -8.53
N THR A 44 -8.93 -4.30 -8.21
CA THR A 44 -8.18 -5.51 -7.84
C THR A 44 -8.04 -5.70 -6.33
N GLY A 45 -8.19 -4.63 -5.55
CA GLY A 45 -7.87 -4.60 -4.11
C GLY A 45 -6.36 -4.57 -3.83
N LEU A 46 -5.52 -4.56 -4.88
CA LEU A 46 -4.08 -4.56 -4.78
C LEU A 46 -3.52 -3.14 -4.68
N HIS A 47 -2.28 -3.04 -4.24
CA HIS A 47 -1.57 -1.78 -4.11
C HIS A 47 -0.54 -1.66 -5.22
N TYR A 48 -0.72 -0.75 -6.16
CA TYR A 48 0.31 -0.45 -7.16
C TYR A 48 1.51 0.21 -6.50
N ASN A 49 2.69 -0.33 -6.74
CA ASN A 49 3.98 0.15 -6.26
C ASN A 49 5.00 -0.01 -7.38
N PHE A 50 5.17 1.06 -8.15
CA PHE A 50 6.17 1.27 -9.18
C PHE A 50 6.64 -0.02 -9.89
N PHE A 51 5.94 -0.37 -10.98
CA PHE A 51 6.08 -1.59 -11.78
C PHE A 51 5.53 -2.89 -11.19
N ARG A 52 5.07 -2.90 -9.94
CA ARG A 52 4.54 -4.12 -9.31
C ARG A 52 3.26 -3.84 -8.55
N TYR A 53 2.39 -4.84 -8.48
CA TYR A 53 1.26 -4.88 -7.56
C TYR A 53 1.65 -5.61 -6.28
N TYR A 54 1.26 -5.04 -5.15
CA TYR A 54 1.51 -5.52 -3.80
C TYR A 54 0.19 -5.99 -3.17
N GLU A 55 0.23 -7.18 -2.56
CA GLU A 55 -0.87 -7.76 -1.81
C GLU A 55 -0.69 -7.51 -0.32
N PRO A 56 -1.48 -6.60 0.28
CA PRO A 56 -1.26 -6.13 1.64
C PRO A 56 -1.70 -7.13 2.73
N GLU A 57 -2.48 -8.15 2.37
CA GLU A 57 -2.82 -9.25 3.27
C GLU A 57 -1.62 -10.17 3.52
N CYS A 58 -0.90 -10.52 2.45
CA CYS A 58 0.22 -11.45 2.50
C CYS A 58 1.58 -10.77 2.72
N GLY A 59 1.67 -9.45 2.51
CA GLY A 59 2.93 -8.72 2.68
C GLY A 59 3.94 -8.94 1.54
N ARG A 60 3.47 -9.14 0.30
CA ARG A 60 4.34 -9.49 -0.84
C ARG A 60 3.87 -8.88 -2.16
N PHE A 61 4.76 -8.84 -3.14
CA PHE A 61 4.36 -8.55 -4.52
C PHE A 61 3.69 -9.76 -5.17
N VAL A 62 2.78 -9.50 -6.11
CA VAL A 62 2.16 -10.53 -6.97
C VAL A 62 2.91 -10.68 -8.30
N ASN A 63 3.62 -9.64 -8.73
CA ASN A 63 4.52 -9.69 -9.88
C ASN A 63 5.94 -10.05 -9.44
N GLN A 64 6.68 -10.74 -10.31
CA GLN A 64 8.12 -10.95 -10.12
C GLN A 64 8.86 -9.61 -10.21
N ASP A 65 9.98 -9.49 -9.50
CA ASP A 65 10.87 -8.34 -9.59
C ASP A 65 11.40 -8.17 -11.03
N PRO A 66 11.14 -7.04 -11.71
CA PRO A 66 11.63 -6.79 -13.07
C PRO A 66 13.16 -6.83 -13.20
N ILE A 67 13.90 -6.60 -12.10
CA ILE A 67 15.36 -6.69 -12.09
C ILE A 67 15.86 -8.15 -12.00
N GLY A 68 14.94 -9.10 -11.81
CA GLY A 68 15.22 -10.53 -11.72
C GLY A 68 16.09 -10.88 -10.50
N LEU A 69 16.96 -11.87 -10.67
CA LEU A 69 17.80 -12.41 -9.59
C LEU A 69 18.80 -11.38 -9.02
N PHE A 70 19.06 -10.27 -9.72
CA PHE A 70 19.85 -9.16 -9.17
C PHE A 70 19.18 -8.50 -7.95
N GLY A 71 17.85 -8.59 -7.83
CA GLY A 71 17.07 -8.11 -6.68
C GLY A 71 17.01 -9.12 -5.52
N GLY A 72 17.59 -10.31 -5.72
CA GLY A 72 17.62 -11.42 -4.78
C GLY A 72 16.83 -12.64 -5.25
N ILE A 73 16.98 -13.75 -4.53
CA ILE A 73 16.39 -15.05 -4.89
C ILE A 73 14.86 -15.10 -4.70
N ASN A 74 14.30 -14.22 -3.85
CA ASN A 74 12.86 -14.13 -3.67
C ASN A 74 12.29 -12.98 -4.53
N LEU A 75 11.83 -13.34 -5.73
CA LEU A 75 11.32 -12.40 -6.73
C LEU A 75 10.02 -11.68 -6.31
N TYR A 76 9.40 -12.08 -5.21
CA TYR A 76 8.12 -11.51 -4.74
C TYR A 76 8.25 -10.74 -3.42
N ARG A 77 9.48 -10.56 -2.92
CA ARG A 77 9.74 -9.92 -1.63
C ARG A 77 9.43 -8.42 -1.68
N PHE A 78 8.63 -7.95 -0.72
CA PHE A 78 8.35 -6.51 -0.56
C PHE A 78 9.54 -5.74 0.02
N ALA A 79 10.00 -6.18 1.19
CA ALA A 79 11.16 -5.61 1.87
C ALA A 79 11.94 -6.71 2.59
N PRO A 80 13.24 -6.51 2.86
CA PRO A 80 13.96 -7.34 3.82
C PRO A 80 13.29 -7.23 5.19
N SER A 81 13.14 -8.34 5.92
CA SER A 81 12.72 -8.28 7.32
C SER A 81 13.74 -7.43 8.08
N LYS A 82 13.29 -6.35 8.71
CA LYS A 82 14.11 -5.71 9.75
C LYS A 82 14.00 -6.62 10.98
N LEU A 83 15.12 -7.24 11.34
CA LEU A 83 15.31 -7.76 12.70
C LEU A 83 15.17 -6.60 13.70
#